data_AF-A0AAV7NJF0-F1
#
_entry.id   AF-A0AAV7NJF0-F1
#
_cell.length_a   1.000
_cell.length_b   1.000
_cell.length_c   1.000
_cell.angle_alpha   90.00
_cell.angle_beta   90.00
_cell.angle_gamma   90.00
#
_symmetry.space_group_name_H-M   'P 1'
#
loop_
_entity.id
_entity.type
_entity.pdbx_description
1 polymer ?
#
loop_
_entity_poly.entity_id
_entity_poly.type
_entity_poly.pdbx_seq_one_letter_code
_entity_poly.pdbx_strand_id
1 'polypeptide(L)'
;MWESEDITQEGGLTSPTSLKGLSQTLEKLYANEIRNWWESTLLQCYLDGDRIPRGLAIYAVPSYENPDPMLLQEWAEHTTSSSKGMLQILNKYAINIRAKLLEEIKKIEDLIAQDTEIAAVETLR
;
A
#
# COMPACT_ATOMS: atom_id res chain seq x y z
N MET A 1 -29.74 -21.83 -3.61
CA MET A 1 -29.78 -21.70 -2.15
C MET A 1 -28.36 -21.41 -1.70
N TRP A 2 -28.00 -20.14 -1.76
CA TRP A 2 -26.78 -19.56 -1.20
C TRP A 2 -27.31 -18.31 -0.49
N GLU A 3 -27.24 -18.34 0.84
CA GLU A 3 -27.70 -17.25 1.70
C GLU A 3 -26.70 -16.10 1.56
N SER A 4 -27.15 -15.02 0.93
CA SER A 4 -26.46 -13.74 0.96
C SER A 4 -26.81 -13.02 2.26
N GLU A 5 -26.04 -13.31 3.32
CA GLU A 5 -25.92 -12.42 4.46
C GLU A 5 -24.92 -11.32 4.09
N ASP A 6 -25.39 -10.27 3.40
CA ASP A 6 -24.65 -9.02 3.35
C ASP A 6 -24.93 -8.26 4.64
N ILE A 7 -23.95 -8.37 5.53
CA ILE A 7 -23.79 -7.64 6.77
C ILE A 7 -23.73 -6.14 6.44
N THR A 8 -24.89 -5.48 6.44
CA THR A 8 -24.97 -4.06 6.75
C THR A 8 -24.74 -3.91 8.24
N GLN A 9 -23.49 -3.70 8.64
CA GLN A 9 -23.20 -2.98 9.87
C GLN A 9 -22.49 -1.68 9.53
N GLU A 10 -23.28 -0.62 9.67
CA GLU A 10 -22.89 0.76 9.85
C GLU A 10 -21.73 0.86 10.85
N GLY A 11 -20.50 0.87 10.35
CA GLY A 11 -19.36 1.41 11.05
C GLY A 11 -19.43 2.93 11.00
N GLY A 12 -20.42 3.51 11.68
CA GLY A 12 -20.48 4.95 11.89
C GLY A 12 -19.14 5.42 12.45
N LEU A 13 -18.44 6.28 11.71
CA LEU A 13 -17.36 7.08 12.27
C LEU A 13 -17.98 7.90 13.40
N THR A 14 -17.87 7.43 14.63
CA THR A 14 -18.00 8.30 15.79
C THR A 14 -16.86 9.29 15.67
N SER A 15 -17.20 10.53 15.31
CA SER A 15 -16.24 11.61 15.13
C SER A 15 -15.32 11.67 16.36
N PRO A 16 -13.99 11.52 16.21
CA PRO A 16 -13.10 11.74 17.33
C PRO A 16 -12.98 13.26 17.50
N THR A 17 -14.00 13.90 18.07
CA THR A 17 -13.96 15.34 18.39
C THR A 17 -13.07 15.63 19.60
N SER A 18 -12.29 14.65 20.06
CA SER A 18 -11.31 14.84 21.13
C SER A 18 -9.91 14.76 20.56
N LEU A 19 -9.05 15.69 20.98
CA LEU A 19 -7.63 15.73 20.63
C LEU A 19 -6.95 14.36 20.79
N LYS A 20 -7.28 13.63 21.87
CA LYS A 20 -6.78 12.27 22.13
C LYS A 20 -7.15 11.28 21.01
N GLY A 21 -8.37 11.34 20.50
CA GLY A 21 -8.82 10.48 19.41
C GLY A 21 -8.15 10.82 18.07
N LEU A 22 -7.92 12.11 17.81
CA LEU A 22 -7.15 12.56 16.65
C LEU A 22 -5.70 12.10 16.73
N SER A 23 -5.04 12.25 17.89
CA SER A 23 -3.66 11.78 18.11
C SER A 23 -3.52 10.27 17.91
N GLN A 24 -4.44 9.46 18.44
CA GLN A 24 -4.42 8.00 18.23
C GLN A 24 -4.62 7.61 16.77
N THR A 25 -5.46 8.34 16.05
CA THR A 25 -5.65 8.11 14.60
C THR A 25 -4.38 8.48 13.84
N LEU A 26 -3.76 9.61 14.18
CA LEU A 26 -2.51 10.07 13.57
C LEU A 26 -1.37 9.06 13.78
N GLU A 27 -1.21 8.52 14.99
CA GLU A 27 -0.24 7.46 15.28
C GLU A 27 -0.45 6.22 14.40
N LYS A 28 -1.70 5.78 14.23
CA LYS A 28 -2.02 4.64 13.35
C LYS A 28 -1.70 4.93 11.89
N LEU A 29 -2.01 6.12 11.41
CA LEU A 29 -1.72 6.53 10.03
C LEU A 29 -0.21 6.57 9.79
N TYR A 30 0.57 7.15 10.70
CA TYR A 30 2.04 7.15 10.61
C TYR A 30 2.62 5.73 10.62
N ALA A 31 2.13 4.84 11.49
CA ALA A 31 2.57 3.45 11.50
C ALA A 31 2.29 2.73 10.16
N ASN A 32 1.14 3.03 9.54
CA ASN A 32 0.79 2.51 8.22
C ASN A 32 1.64 3.14 7.10
N GLU A 33 1.93 4.44 7.16
CA GLU A 33 2.78 5.14 6.21
C GLU A 33 4.21 4.57 6.23
N ILE A 34 4.78 4.36 7.41
CA ILE A 34 6.12 3.78 7.57
C ILE A 34 6.17 2.37 6.98
N ARG A 35 5.15 1.53 7.26
CA ARG A 35 5.07 0.18 6.69
C ARG A 35 5.03 0.24 5.16
N ASN A 36 4.20 1.11 4.61
CA ASN A 36 4.05 1.24 3.16
C ASN A 36 5.28 1.87 2.49
N TRP A 37 5.98 2.77 3.18
CA TRP A 37 7.27 3.30 2.76
C TRP A 37 8.32 2.19 2.65
N TRP A 38 8.41 1.29 3.64
CA TRP A 38 9.30 0.13 3.57
C TRP A 38 8.95 -0.79 2.40
N GLU A 39 7.66 -1.09 2.19
CA GLU A 39 7.19 -1.92 1.08
C GLU A 39 7.58 -1.31 -0.28
N SER A 40 7.22 -0.05 -0.52
CA SER A 40 7.54 0.64 -1.78
C SER A 40 9.06 0.74 -2.01
N THR A 41 9.84 1.06 -0.97
CA THR A 41 11.30 1.11 -1.06
C THR A 41 11.89 -0.25 -1.41
N LEU A 42 11.41 -1.33 -0.79
CA LEU A 42 11.87 -2.68 -1.09
C LEU A 42 11.55 -3.07 -2.53
N LEU A 43 10.34 -2.79 -3.01
CA LEU A 43 9.93 -3.06 -4.40
C LEU A 43 10.79 -2.27 -5.40
N GLN A 44 11.11 -1.01 -5.08
CA GLN A 44 12.01 -0.19 -5.88
C GLN A 44 13.43 -0.77 -5.94
N CYS A 45 13.97 -1.26 -4.82
CA CYS A 45 15.27 -1.93 -4.80
C CYS A 45 15.33 -3.16 -5.72
N TYR A 46 14.23 -3.92 -5.83
CA TYR A 46 14.15 -5.03 -6.79
C TYR A 46 14.15 -4.54 -8.24
N LEU A 47 13.40 -3.49 -8.55
CA LEU A 47 13.36 -2.89 -9.88
C LEU A 47 14.72 -2.34 -10.30
N ASP A 48 15.37 -1.56 -9.42
CA ASP A 48 16.68 -0.94 -9.69
C ASP A 48 17.79 -1.98 -9.84
N GLY A 49 17.69 -3.08 -9.11
CA GLY A 49 18.64 -4.19 -9.17
C GLY A 49 18.41 -5.18 -10.31
N ASP A 50 17.39 -4.98 -11.15
CA ASP A 50 16.89 -5.92 -12.15
C ASP A 50 16.59 -7.33 -11.59
N ARG A 51 16.03 -7.39 -10.38
CA ARG A 51 15.74 -8.62 -9.64
C ARG A 51 14.25 -8.84 -9.50
N ILE A 52 13.84 -10.11 -9.46
CA ILE A 52 12.46 -10.51 -9.20
C ILE A 52 12.38 -11.18 -7.83
N PRO A 53 11.49 -10.73 -6.91
CA PRO A 53 11.24 -11.41 -5.66
C PRO A 53 10.77 -12.85 -5.91
N ARG A 54 11.24 -13.82 -5.13
CA ARG A 54 10.90 -15.24 -5.33
C ARG A 54 9.39 -15.50 -5.39
N GLY A 55 8.60 -14.81 -4.56
CA GLY A 55 7.14 -14.94 -4.53
C GLY A 55 6.40 -14.37 -5.76
N LEU A 56 7.10 -13.63 -6.62
CA LEU A 56 6.54 -13.02 -7.83
C LEU A 56 7.13 -13.60 -9.13
N ALA A 57 8.15 -14.45 -9.00
CA ALA A 57 8.79 -15.10 -10.13
C ALA A 57 7.91 -16.22 -10.68
N ILE A 58 7.60 -16.14 -11.98
CA ILE A 58 6.87 -17.17 -12.71
C ILE A 58 7.90 -18.21 -13.19
N TYR A 59 7.85 -19.42 -12.62
CA TYR A 59 8.73 -20.55 -12.98
C TYR A 59 8.03 -21.64 -13.78
N ALA A 60 6.79 -21.43 -14.22
CA ALA A 60 6.08 -22.43 -15.02
C ALA A 60 6.89 -22.70 -16.29
N VAL A 61 7.21 -23.95 -16.59
CA VAL A 61 7.89 -24.37 -17.82
C VAL A 61 6.92 -25.24 -18.61
N PRO A 62 6.85 -25.09 -19.95
CA PRO A 62 5.99 -25.93 -20.76
C PRO A 62 6.41 -27.42 -20.69
N SER A 63 5.43 -28.32 -20.58
CA SER A 63 5.65 -29.76 -20.47
C SER A 63 5.77 -30.44 -21.84
N TYR A 64 6.79 -30.06 -22.62
CA TYR A 64 7.12 -30.73 -23.88
C TYR A 64 8.10 -31.89 -23.63
N GLU A 65 7.96 -32.98 -24.39
CA GLU A 65 8.81 -34.18 -24.26
C GLU A 65 10.27 -33.92 -24.66
N ASN A 66 10.49 -33.03 -25.64
CA ASN A 66 11.79 -32.51 -26.05
C ASN A 66 11.68 -31.00 -26.31
N PRO A 67 11.79 -30.15 -25.28
CA PRO A 67 11.67 -28.72 -25.46
C PRO A 67 12.88 -28.16 -26.23
N ASP A 68 12.61 -27.44 -27.31
CA ASP A 68 13.62 -26.69 -28.07
C ASP A 68 14.28 -25.63 -27.16
N PRO A 69 15.63 -25.55 -27.10
CA PRO A 69 16.33 -24.49 -26.38
C PRO A 69 15.88 -23.07 -26.74
N MET A 70 15.54 -22.81 -28.01
CA MET A 70 15.05 -21.48 -28.43
C MET A 70 13.70 -21.16 -27.80
N LEU A 71 12.78 -22.14 -27.78
CA LEU A 71 11.49 -22.02 -27.12
C LEU A 71 11.64 -21.76 -25.61
N LEU A 72 12.55 -22.49 -24.95
CA LEU A 72 12.79 -22.31 -23.51
C LEU A 72 13.34 -20.92 -23.19
N GLN A 73 14.20 -20.39 -24.05
CA GLN A 73 14.73 -19.04 -23.91
C GLN A 73 13.62 -18.00 -24.06
N GLU A 74 12.84 -18.04 -25.14
CA GLU A 74 11.76 -17.10 -25.40
C GLU A 74 10.70 -17.16 -24.28
N TRP A 75 10.39 -18.37 -23.81
CA TRP A 75 9.50 -18.57 -22.68
C TRP A 75 10.03 -17.92 -21.38
N ALA A 76 11.31 -18.13 -21.07
CA ALA A 76 11.94 -17.53 -19.89
C ALA A 76 11.98 -16.01 -19.96
N GLU A 77 12.20 -15.44 -21.14
CA GLU A 77 12.15 -13.99 -21.38
C GLU A 77 10.72 -13.44 -21.13
N HIS A 78 9.70 -14.13 -21.64
CA HIS A 78 8.30 -13.75 -21.42
C HIS A 78 7.86 -13.85 -19.95
N THR A 79 8.22 -14.93 -19.24
CA THR A 79 7.88 -15.08 -17.81
C THR A 79 8.60 -14.05 -16.95
N THR A 80 9.88 -13.79 -17.25
CA THR A 80 10.67 -12.75 -16.59
C THR A 80 10.06 -11.38 -16.79
N SER A 81 9.71 -11.03 -18.05
CA SER A 81 9.07 -9.75 -18.38
C SER A 81 7.73 -9.58 -17.67
N SER A 82 6.93 -10.64 -17.62
CA SER A 82 5.63 -10.64 -16.93
C SER A 82 5.80 -10.42 -15.42
N SER A 83 6.75 -11.12 -14.79
CA SER A 83 7.09 -10.93 -13.38
C SER A 83 7.57 -9.51 -13.06
N LYS A 84 8.39 -8.90 -13.93
CA LYS A 84 8.80 -7.49 -13.80
C LYS A 84 7.60 -6.55 -13.95
N GLY A 85 6.69 -6.82 -14.89
CA GLY A 85 5.44 -6.06 -15.04
C GLY A 85 4.57 -6.09 -13.78
N MET A 86 4.40 -7.27 -13.18
CA MET A 86 3.70 -7.40 -11.89
C MET A 86 4.39 -6.61 -10.78
N LEU A 87 5.73 -6.62 -10.73
CA LEU A 87 6.50 -5.86 -9.74
C LEU A 87 6.27 -4.35 -9.88
N GLN A 88 6.24 -3.84 -11.11
CA GLN A 88 5.94 -2.44 -11.40
C GLN A 88 4.52 -2.04 -10.97
N ILE A 89 3.54 -2.91 -11.20
CA ILE A 89 2.15 -2.69 -10.77
C ILE A 89 2.08 -2.59 -9.24
N LEU A 90 2.71 -3.53 -8.53
CA LEU A 90 2.75 -3.52 -7.06
C LEU A 90 3.45 -2.27 -6.52
N ASN A 91 4.57 -1.87 -7.11
CA ASN A 91 5.27 -0.65 -6.70
C ASN A 91 4.41 0.60 -6.90
N LYS A 92 3.76 0.73 -8.06
CA LYS A 92 2.83 1.83 -8.34
C LYS A 92 1.65 1.85 -7.37
N TYR A 93 1.10 0.68 -7.04
CA TYR A 93 0.04 0.57 -6.04
C TYR A 93 0.52 1.05 -4.67
N ALA A 94 1.68 0.60 -4.20
CA ALA A 94 2.26 1.04 -2.93
C ALA A 94 2.46 2.56 -2.90
N ILE A 95 3.06 3.16 -3.92
CA ILE A 95 3.25 4.61 -4.03
C ILE A 95 1.90 5.37 -3.93
N ASN A 96 0.85 4.87 -4.60
CA ASN A 96 -0.47 5.49 -4.55
C ASN A 96 -1.12 5.39 -3.15
N ILE A 97 -0.94 4.27 -2.46
CA ILE A 97 -1.42 4.11 -1.07
C ILE A 97 -0.68 5.09 -0.16
N ARG A 98 0.65 5.21 -0.30
CA ARG A 98 1.44 6.19 0.46
C ARG A 98 0.94 7.61 0.27
N ALA A 99 0.66 8.01 -0.98
CA ALA A 99 0.15 9.35 -1.28
C ALA A 99 -1.18 9.64 -0.56
N LYS A 100 -2.10 8.65 -0.52
CA LYS A 100 -3.37 8.77 0.22
C LYS A 100 -3.15 8.88 1.72
N LEU A 101 -2.26 8.05 2.28
CA LEU A 101 -1.92 8.12 3.71
C LEU A 101 -1.35 9.48 4.09
N LEU A 102 -0.46 10.06 3.28
CA LEU A 102 0.09 11.40 3.53
C LEU A 102 -0.98 12.49 3.45
N GLU A 103 -1.94 12.36 2.54
CA GLU A 103 -3.09 13.27 2.47
C GLU A 103 -3.97 13.18 3.72
N GLU A 104 -4.25 11.97 4.21
CA GLU A 104 -5.01 11.76 5.44
C GLU A 104 -4.28 12.25 6.69
N ILE A 105 -2.97 11.98 6.80
CA ILE A 105 -2.11 12.50 7.88
C ILE A 105 -2.22 14.02 7.93
N LYS A 106 -2.03 14.69 6.79
CA LYS A 106 -2.10 16.15 6.70
C LYS A 106 -3.46 16.69 7.15
N LYS A 107 -4.56 16.04 6.75
CA LYS A 107 -5.92 16.43 7.19
C LYS A 107 -6.06 16.38 8.71
N ILE A 108 -5.52 15.35 9.35
CA ILE A 108 -5.60 15.22 10.81
C ILE A 108 -4.67 16.23 11.51
N GLU A 109 -3.49 16.47 10.97
CA GLU A 109 -2.57 17.51 11.48
C GLU A 109 -3.21 18.90 11.42
N ASP A 110 -3.87 19.24 10.31
CA ASP A 110 -4.58 20.51 10.14
C ASP A 110 -5.74 20.64 11.16
N LEU A 111 -6.47 19.56 11.45
CA LEU A 111 -7.53 19.55 12.48
C LEU A 111 -6.96 19.75 13.88
N ILE A 112 -5.85 19.07 14.21
CA ILE A 112 -5.18 19.23 15.50
C ILE A 112 -4.69 20.66 15.68
N ALA A 113 -4.07 21.24 14.64
CA ALA A 113 -3.58 22.61 14.65
C ALA A 113 -4.71 23.61 14.95
N GLN A 114 -5.85 23.49 14.26
CA GLN A 114 -7.03 24.32 14.49
C GLN A 114 -7.56 24.22 15.92
N ASP A 115 -7.69 23.01 16.48
CA ASP A 115 -8.13 22.82 17.86
C ASP A 115 -7.17 23.44 18.88
N THR A 116 -5.84 23.35 18.63
CA THR A 116 -4.83 23.99 19.50
C THR A 116 -4.84 25.51 19.43
N GLU A 117 -5.08 26.11 18.26
CA GLU A 117 -5.21 27.56 18.11
C GLU A 117 -6.44 28.10 18.85
N ILE A 118 -7.58 27.39 18.77
CA ILE A 118 -8.80 27.76 19.51
C ILE A 118 -8.55 27.73 21.02
N ALA A 119 -7.93 26.66 21.55
CA ALA A 119 -7.61 26.54 22.96
C ALA A 119 -6.64 27.63 23.47
N ALA A 120 -5.69 28.06 22.64
CA ALA A 120 -4.76 29.15 22.97
C ALA A 120 -5.45 30.52 23.05
N VAL A 121 -6.46 30.77 22.22
CA VAL A 121 -7.25 32.02 22.25
C VAL A 121 -8.18 32.07 23.47
N GLU A 122 -8.77 30.94 23.86
CA GLU A 122 -9.66 30.86 25.02
C GLU A 122 -8.91 31.07 26.34
N THR A 123 -7.65 30.65 26.44
CA THR A 123 -6.83 30.83 27.66
C THR A 123 -6.32 32.26 27.87
N LEU A 124 -6.44 33.14 26.86
CA LEU A 124 -6.07 34.55 26.93
C LEU A 124 -7.25 35.49 27.26
N ARG A 125 -8.48 34.97 27.34
CA ARG A 125 -9.69 35.72 27.73
C ARG A 125 -10.01 35.57 29.21
#